data_AF-A0A3D4Z4I8-F1
#
_entry.id   AF-A0A3D4Z4I8-F1
#
_cell.length_a   1.000
_cell.length_b   1.000
_cell.length_c   1.000
_cell.angle_alpha   90.00
_cell.angle_beta   90.00
_cell.angle_gamma   90.00
#
_symmetry.space_group_name_H-M   'P 1'
#
loop_
_entity.id
_entity.type
_entity.pdbx_description
1 polymer ?
#
loop_
_entity_poly.entity_id
_entity_poly.type
_entity_poly.pdbx_seq_one_letter_code
_entity_poly.pdbx_strand_id
1 'polypeptide(L)'
;MEAAIELYPERELETKALSVPDQARAIQITDTNTYTKAGELLLAIKDLRKEIDATFDPIVKKAHEAHKEAVAQKKKVEAPLAEAEGIIKPRIAAYQAEQERIRREEEARLREEARKREEEERLALALEAEKEGMPEVAEEILEVPAFVPPPVVPSSTPKVSGISTRTVWKHRIINADLLPRQYLMPDEKALAAHGRALGSRAKVPGVEFYPEQVVAAGRR
;
A
#
# COMPACT_ATOMS: atom_id res chain seq x y z
N MET A 1 -45.03 -11.06 -38.78
CA MET A 1 -45.21 -9.96 -37.81
C MET A 1 -45.61 -10.59 -36.48
N GLU A 2 -44.77 -11.50 -35.96
CA GLU A 2 -45.22 -12.47 -34.95
C GLU A 2 -44.08 -12.95 -34.04
N ALA A 3 -43.17 -12.03 -33.70
CA ALA A 3 -42.11 -12.27 -32.72
C ALA A 3 -41.86 -11.01 -31.86
N ALA A 4 -42.91 -10.26 -31.56
CA ALA A 4 -42.84 -9.05 -30.74
C ALA A 4 -43.30 -9.28 -29.29
N ILE A 5 -43.65 -10.53 -28.92
CA ILE A 5 -44.16 -10.90 -27.59
C ILE A 5 -43.10 -11.61 -26.72
N GLU A 6 -41.86 -11.75 -27.21
CA GLU A 6 -40.71 -12.12 -26.36
C GLU A 6 -40.14 -10.85 -25.68
N LEU A 7 -41.03 -10.08 -25.07
CA LEU A 7 -40.75 -8.79 -24.47
C LEU A 7 -39.92 -9.01 -23.18
N TYR A 8 -38.62 -8.76 -23.28
CA TYR A 8 -37.61 -8.60 -22.22
C TYR A 8 -38.13 -8.72 -20.77
N PRO A 9 -37.92 -9.85 -20.07
CA PRO A 9 -38.30 -9.98 -18.65
C PRO A 9 -37.69 -8.85 -17.80
N GLU A 10 -36.53 -8.33 -18.20
CA GLU A 10 -35.84 -7.18 -17.61
C GLU A 10 -36.68 -5.89 -17.60
N ARG A 11 -37.43 -5.59 -18.67
CA ARG A 11 -38.26 -4.37 -18.77
C ARG A 11 -39.49 -4.43 -17.86
N GLU A 12 -40.10 -5.60 -17.73
CA GLU A 12 -41.22 -5.79 -16.81
C GLU A 12 -40.76 -5.72 -15.35
N LEU A 13 -39.63 -6.35 -15.03
CA LEU A 13 -38.99 -6.28 -13.71
C LEU A 13 -38.61 -4.84 -13.34
N GLU A 14 -38.03 -4.09 -14.28
CA GLU A 14 -37.68 -2.68 -14.11
C GLU A 14 -38.92 -1.82 -13.83
N THR A 15 -39.98 -1.99 -14.62
CA THR A 15 -41.24 -1.25 -14.45
C THR A 15 -41.89 -1.54 -13.09
N LYS A 16 -41.93 -2.82 -12.68
CA LYS A 16 -42.43 -3.22 -11.35
C LYS A 16 -41.59 -2.59 -10.25
N ALA A 17 -40.25 -2.67 -10.34
CA ALA A 17 -39.33 -2.14 -9.34
C ALA A 17 -39.43 -0.62 -9.16
N LEU A 18 -39.62 0.14 -10.25
CA LEU A 18 -39.74 1.59 -10.21
C LEU A 18 -40.99 2.08 -9.44
N SER A 19 -42.07 1.31 -9.43
CA SER A 19 -43.33 1.69 -8.77
C SER A 19 -43.35 1.47 -7.25
N VAL A 20 -42.49 0.56 -6.75
CA VAL A 20 -42.48 0.10 -5.36
C VAL A 20 -42.11 1.19 -4.34
N PRO A 21 -41.09 2.05 -4.57
CA PRO A 21 -40.74 3.11 -3.63
C PRO A 21 -41.88 4.10 -3.37
N ASP A 22 -42.65 4.45 -4.40
CA ASP A 22 -43.77 5.38 -4.27
C ASP A 22 -44.92 4.74 -3.48
N GLN A 23 -45.19 3.45 -3.69
CA GLN A 23 -46.13 2.69 -2.87
C GLN A 23 -45.69 2.64 -1.39
N ALA A 24 -44.40 2.46 -1.13
CA ALA A 24 -43.86 2.43 0.23
C ALA A 24 -43.98 3.81 0.91
N ARG A 25 -43.68 4.90 0.20
CA ARG A 25 -43.81 6.28 0.70
C ARG A 25 -45.26 6.66 1.02
N ALA A 26 -46.22 6.09 0.28
CA ALA A 26 -47.64 6.35 0.48
C ALA A 26 -48.22 5.69 1.75
N ILE A 27 -47.52 4.72 2.36
CA ILE A 27 -48.00 4.03 3.56
C ILE A 27 -47.52 4.75 4.82
N GLN A 28 -48.46 5.27 5.60
CA GLN A 28 -48.22 5.73 6.96
C GLN A 28 -48.79 4.70 7.95
N ILE A 29 -47.96 4.13 8.81
CA ILE A 29 -48.37 3.10 9.76
C ILE A 29 -48.88 3.77 11.04
N THR A 30 -50.20 3.88 11.17
CA THR A 30 -50.88 4.48 12.34
C THR A 30 -51.84 3.53 13.04
N ASP A 31 -52.16 2.40 12.43
CA ASP A 31 -53.15 1.44 12.91
C ASP A 31 -52.83 0.03 12.41
N THR A 32 -53.58 -0.96 12.89
CA THR A 32 -53.36 -2.38 12.55
C THR A 32 -53.54 -2.68 11.06
N ASN A 33 -54.46 -2.01 10.36
CA ASN A 33 -54.68 -2.26 8.93
C ASN A 33 -53.55 -1.68 8.08
N THR A 34 -53.06 -0.47 8.41
CA THR A 34 -51.89 0.10 7.73
C THR A 34 -50.60 -0.68 8.03
N TYR A 35 -50.47 -1.25 9.24
CA TYR A 35 -49.41 -2.19 9.59
C TYR A 35 -49.43 -3.46 8.73
N THR A 36 -50.60 -4.11 8.59
CA THR A 36 -50.73 -5.33 7.78
C THR A 36 -50.39 -5.07 6.31
N LYS A 37 -50.87 -3.97 5.73
CA LYS A 37 -50.55 -3.55 4.36
C LYS A 37 -49.04 -3.30 4.17
N ALA A 38 -48.40 -2.65 5.14
CA ALA A 38 -46.95 -2.45 5.11
C ALA A 38 -46.20 -3.80 5.12
N GLY A 39 -46.66 -4.76 5.92
CA GLY A 39 -46.12 -6.12 5.97
C GLY A 39 -46.27 -6.87 4.64
N GLU A 40 -47.44 -6.80 4.01
CA GLU A 40 -47.70 -7.42 2.70
C GLU A 40 -46.83 -6.82 1.59
N LEU A 41 -46.72 -5.48 1.55
CA LEU A 41 -45.83 -4.79 0.62
C LEU A 41 -44.38 -5.20 0.86
N LEU A 42 -43.93 -5.27 2.11
CA LEU A 42 -42.58 -5.71 2.46
C LEU A 42 -42.29 -7.14 1.97
N LEU A 43 -43.27 -8.05 2.06
CA LEU A 43 -43.13 -9.41 1.51
C LEU A 43 -43.06 -9.39 -0.03
N ALA A 44 -43.91 -8.60 -0.70
CA ALA A 44 -43.87 -8.43 -2.15
C ALA A 44 -42.51 -7.87 -2.64
N ILE A 45 -41.94 -6.91 -1.91
CA ILE A 45 -40.59 -6.39 -2.16
C ILE A 45 -39.55 -7.51 -2.09
N LYS A 46 -39.65 -8.39 -1.09
CA LYS A 46 -38.69 -9.49 -0.93
C LYS A 46 -38.79 -10.51 -2.05
N ASP A 47 -40.00 -10.80 -2.54
CA ASP A 47 -40.19 -11.71 -3.66
C ASP A 47 -39.70 -11.10 -4.98
N LEU A 48 -39.98 -9.81 -5.24
CA LEU A 48 -39.46 -9.11 -6.41
C LEU A 48 -37.92 -9.06 -6.40
N ARG A 49 -37.30 -8.86 -5.23
CA ARG A 49 -35.84 -8.92 -5.08
C ARG A 49 -35.29 -10.31 -5.41
N LYS A 50 -35.96 -11.40 -4.98
CA LYS A 50 -35.55 -12.77 -5.36
C LYS A 50 -35.64 -13.00 -6.87
N GLU A 51 -36.67 -12.46 -7.52
CA GLU A 51 -36.83 -12.55 -8.98
C GLU A 51 -35.73 -11.79 -9.73
N ILE A 52 -35.38 -10.59 -9.25
CA ILE A 52 -34.22 -9.82 -9.73
C ILE A 52 -32.94 -10.65 -9.56
N ASP A 53 -32.65 -11.15 -8.34
CA ASP A 53 -31.46 -11.96 -8.08
C ASP A 53 -31.43 -13.18 -9.02
N ALA A 54 -32.53 -13.92 -9.16
CA ALA A 54 -32.61 -15.07 -10.05
C ALA A 54 -32.37 -14.74 -11.55
N THR A 55 -32.77 -13.53 -11.98
CA THR A 55 -32.60 -13.07 -13.37
C THR A 55 -31.16 -12.62 -13.63
N PHE A 56 -30.58 -11.83 -12.71
CA PHE A 56 -29.28 -11.18 -12.93
C PHE A 56 -28.08 -11.96 -12.37
N ASP A 57 -28.24 -12.74 -11.30
CA ASP A 57 -27.13 -13.52 -10.72
C ASP A 57 -26.45 -14.45 -11.73
N PRO A 58 -27.16 -15.18 -12.62
CA PRO A 58 -26.51 -15.99 -13.65
C PRO A 58 -25.65 -15.17 -14.62
N ILE A 59 -26.08 -13.94 -14.95
CA ILE A 59 -25.36 -13.02 -15.84
C ILE A 59 -24.10 -12.50 -15.13
N VAL A 60 -24.26 -12.02 -13.89
CA VAL A 60 -23.17 -11.54 -13.05
C VAL A 60 -22.14 -12.64 -12.82
N LYS A 61 -22.59 -13.86 -12.53
CA LYS A 61 -21.72 -15.03 -12.32
C LYS A 61 -20.90 -15.35 -13.56
N LYS A 62 -21.52 -15.42 -14.75
CA LYS A 62 -20.80 -15.65 -16.01
C LYS A 62 -19.76 -14.57 -16.28
N ALA A 63 -20.10 -13.30 -16.06
CA ALA A 63 -19.16 -12.19 -16.22
C ALA A 63 -17.99 -12.28 -15.23
N HIS A 64 -18.26 -12.62 -13.97
CA HIS A 64 -17.24 -12.80 -12.95
C HIS A 64 -16.32 -13.99 -13.26
N GLU A 65 -16.87 -15.11 -13.75
CA GLU A 65 -16.09 -16.27 -14.21
C GLU A 65 -15.18 -15.91 -15.38
N ALA A 66 -15.70 -15.19 -16.39
CA ALA A 66 -14.92 -14.72 -17.52
C ALA A 66 -13.80 -13.75 -17.08
N HIS A 67 -14.11 -12.80 -16.20
CA HIS A 67 -13.12 -11.88 -15.63
C HIS A 67 -12.04 -12.64 -14.85
N LYS A 68 -12.44 -13.59 -13.99
CA LYS A 68 -11.52 -14.41 -13.21
C LYS A 68 -10.58 -15.21 -14.10
N GLU A 69 -11.10 -15.81 -15.17
CA GLU A 69 -10.29 -16.54 -16.16
C GLU A 69 -9.31 -15.61 -16.88
N ALA A 70 -9.78 -14.45 -17.36
CA ALA A 70 -8.93 -13.46 -18.02
C ALA A 70 -7.78 -12.98 -17.10
N VAL A 71 -8.08 -12.70 -15.83
CA VAL A 71 -7.07 -12.32 -14.83
C VAL A 71 -6.11 -13.48 -14.56
N ALA A 72 -6.59 -14.72 -14.49
CA ALA A 72 -5.75 -15.89 -14.29
C ALA A 72 -4.78 -16.12 -15.48
N GLN A 73 -5.28 -16.00 -16.71
CA GLN A 73 -4.46 -16.10 -17.92
C GLN A 73 -3.42 -14.99 -18.00
N LYS A 74 -3.82 -13.74 -17.73
CA LYS A 74 -2.89 -12.62 -17.62
C LYS A 74 -1.80 -12.90 -16.60
N LYS A 75 -2.18 -13.31 -15.38
CA LYS A 75 -1.25 -13.63 -14.30
C LYS A 75 -0.29 -14.75 -14.67
N LYS A 76 -0.75 -15.77 -15.41
CA LYS A 76 0.09 -16.89 -15.87
C LYS A 76 1.21 -16.41 -16.79
N VAL A 77 0.91 -15.50 -17.71
CA VAL A 77 1.89 -14.93 -18.66
C VAL A 77 2.78 -13.88 -17.97
N GLU A 78 2.23 -13.10 -17.04
CA GLU A 78 2.95 -12.09 -16.27
C GLU A 78 3.92 -12.69 -15.24
N ALA A 79 3.57 -13.83 -14.62
CA ALA A 79 4.34 -14.45 -13.55
C ALA A 79 5.84 -14.67 -13.86
N PRO A 80 6.25 -15.27 -15.00
CA PRO A 80 7.68 -15.43 -15.31
C PRO A 80 8.41 -14.09 -15.52
N LEU A 81 7.72 -13.06 -16.01
CA LEU A 81 8.30 -11.72 -16.15
C LEU A 81 8.48 -11.05 -14.78
N ALA A 82 7.49 -11.16 -13.91
CA ALA A 82 7.58 -10.67 -12.54
C ALA A 82 8.69 -11.39 -11.74
N GLU A 83 8.86 -12.70 -11.95
CA GLU A 83 9.96 -13.47 -11.39
C GLU A 83 11.32 -12.98 -11.92
N ALA A 84 11.46 -12.81 -13.24
CA ALA A 84 12.68 -12.28 -13.85
C ALA A 84 13.02 -10.88 -13.32
N GLU A 85 12.04 -9.98 -13.18
CA GLU A 85 12.24 -8.69 -12.53
C GLU A 85 12.67 -8.82 -11.06
N GLY A 86 12.05 -9.74 -10.32
CA GLY A 86 12.39 -10.06 -8.94
C GLY A 86 13.82 -10.56 -8.76
N ILE A 87 14.41 -11.16 -9.79
CA ILE A 87 15.81 -11.62 -9.81
C ILE A 87 16.76 -10.49 -10.24
N ILE A 88 16.44 -9.78 -11.33
CA ILE A 88 17.35 -8.82 -11.96
C ILE A 88 17.45 -7.52 -11.13
N LYS A 89 16.34 -6.99 -10.60
CA LYS A 89 16.35 -5.72 -9.85
C LYS A 89 17.29 -5.77 -8.62
N PRO A 90 17.25 -6.79 -7.75
CA PRO A 90 18.19 -6.90 -6.64
C PRO A 90 19.64 -7.05 -7.09
N ARG A 91 19.91 -7.76 -8.20
CA ARG A 91 21.26 -7.90 -8.75
C ARG A 91 21.82 -6.57 -9.25
N ILE A 92 21.01 -5.77 -9.95
CA ILE A 92 21.38 -4.42 -10.36
C ILE A 92 21.66 -3.55 -9.13
N ALA A 93 20.78 -3.58 -8.13
CA ALA A 93 20.95 -2.81 -6.90
C ALA A 93 22.22 -3.21 -6.14
N ALA A 94 22.49 -4.52 -6.02
CA ALA A 94 23.71 -5.04 -5.38
C ALA A 94 24.97 -4.61 -6.13
N TYR A 95 24.97 -4.70 -7.46
CA TYR A 95 26.09 -4.24 -8.28
C TYR A 95 26.33 -2.73 -8.13
N GLN A 96 25.28 -1.90 -8.15
CA GLN A 96 25.40 -0.46 -7.94
C GLN A 96 25.94 -0.12 -6.54
N ALA A 97 25.46 -0.82 -5.50
CA ALA A 97 25.97 -0.66 -4.14
C ALA A 97 27.45 -1.04 -4.04
N GLU A 98 27.87 -2.09 -4.74
CA GLU A 98 29.25 -2.54 -4.77
C GLU A 98 30.16 -1.57 -5.53
N GLN A 99 29.73 -1.07 -6.69
CA GLN A 99 30.49 -0.04 -7.42
C GLN A 99 30.61 1.26 -6.62
N GLU A 100 29.56 1.64 -5.88
CA GLU A 100 29.62 2.77 -4.95
C GLU A 100 30.59 2.51 -3.80
N ARG A 101 30.64 1.29 -3.25
CA ARG A 101 31.61 0.89 -2.21
C ARG A 101 33.04 1.00 -2.71
N ILE A 102 33.34 0.42 -3.88
CA ILE A 102 34.67 0.47 -4.51
C ILE A 102 35.09 1.92 -4.76
N ARG A 103 34.18 2.75 -5.31
CA ARG A 103 34.47 4.18 -5.55
C ARG A 103 34.85 4.91 -4.27
N ARG A 104 34.12 4.68 -3.18
CA ARG A 104 34.39 5.31 -1.87
C ARG A 104 35.71 4.84 -1.27
N GLU A 105 36.05 3.56 -1.43
CA GLU A 105 37.32 3.01 -0.96
C GLU A 105 38.50 3.57 -1.74
N GLU A 106 38.36 3.72 -3.07
CA GLU A 106 39.38 4.34 -3.90
C GLU A 106 39.53 5.84 -3.59
N GLU A 107 38.43 6.56 -3.43
CA GLU A 107 38.43 7.96 -3.01
C GLU A 107 39.09 8.14 -1.63
N ALA A 108 38.82 7.24 -0.68
CA ALA A 108 39.47 7.25 0.63
C ALA A 108 40.98 6.97 0.53
N ARG A 109 41.39 5.98 -0.27
CA ARG A 109 42.81 5.66 -0.49
C ARG A 109 43.56 6.84 -1.12
N LEU A 110 43.01 7.41 -2.19
CA LEU A 110 43.61 8.55 -2.88
C LEU A 110 43.69 9.78 -1.97
N ARG A 111 42.68 9.99 -1.11
CA ARG A 111 42.68 11.07 -0.11
C ARG A 111 43.78 10.86 0.94
N GLU A 112 43.96 9.64 1.43
CA GLU A 112 45.02 9.31 2.38
C GLU A 112 46.41 9.49 1.74
N GLU A 113 46.58 9.02 0.50
CA GLU A 113 47.84 9.17 -0.24
C GLU A 113 48.17 10.64 -0.52
N ALA A 114 47.20 11.44 -0.95
CA ALA A 114 47.39 12.87 -1.17
C ALA A 114 47.69 13.61 0.14
N ARG A 115 47.07 13.21 1.25
CA ARG A 115 47.39 13.74 2.58
C ARG A 115 48.82 13.42 3.00
N LYS A 116 49.26 12.16 2.85
CA LYS A 116 50.63 11.75 3.20
C LYS A 116 51.69 12.48 2.37
N ARG A 117 51.47 12.59 1.06
CA ARG A 117 52.40 13.32 0.18
C ARG A 117 52.54 14.78 0.57
N GLU A 118 51.44 15.45 0.91
CA GLU A 118 51.47 16.85 1.33
C GLU A 118 52.12 17.02 2.71
N GLU A 119 51.87 16.11 3.66
CA GLU A 119 52.57 16.08 4.95
C GLU A 119 54.08 15.87 4.76
N GLU A 120 54.50 14.95 3.88
CA GLU A 120 55.90 14.71 3.52
C GLU A 120 56.56 15.92 2.84
N GLU A 121 55.88 16.56 1.89
CA GLU A 121 56.36 17.78 1.22
C GLU A 121 56.53 18.94 2.22
N ARG A 122 55.59 19.12 3.14
CA ARG A 122 55.69 20.15 4.19
C ARG A 122 56.84 19.87 5.16
N LEU A 123 56.98 18.62 5.60
CA LEU A 123 58.10 18.22 6.45
C LEU A 123 59.44 18.47 5.75
N ALA A 124 59.55 18.14 4.46
CA ALA A 124 60.75 18.40 3.67
C ALA A 124 61.05 19.91 3.55
N LEU A 125 60.03 20.74 3.29
CA LEU A 125 60.17 22.20 3.23
C LEU A 125 60.58 22.81 4.58
N ALA A 126 59.99 22.36 5.69
CA ALA A 126 60.34 22.81 7.03
C ALA A 126 61.78 22.44 7.39
N LEU A 127 62.22 21.21 7.08
CA LEU A 127 63.60 20.76 7.29
C LEU A 127 64.61 21.56 6.46
N GLU A 128 64.25 21.97 5.25
CA GLU A 128 65.13 22.79 4.42
C GLU A 128 65.24 24.23 4.96
N ALA A 129 64.12 24.83 5.40
CA ALA A 129 64.12 26.13 6.06
C ALA A 129 64.96 26.15 7.35
N GLU A 130 64.93 25.06 8.14
CA GLU A 130 65.77 24.91 9.33
C GLU A 130 67.27 24.86 8.98
N LYS A 131 67.66 24.11 7.93
CA LYS A 131 69.05 24.04 7.47
C LYS A 131 69.57 25.37 6.93
N GLU A 132 68.71 26.16 6.30
CA GLU A 132 69.03 27.52 5.83
C GLU A 132 69.10 28.53 7.00
N GLY A 133 68.86 28.10 8.24
CA GLY A 133 68.97 28.92 9.44
C GLY A 133 67.73 29.79 9.70
N MET A 134 66.56 29.41 9.17
CA MET A 134 65.29 30.12 9.31
C MET A 134 64.28 29.31 10.16
N PRO A 135 64.48 29.18 11.49
CA PRO A 135 63.64 28.34 12.34
C PRO A 135 62.19 28.84 12.46
N GLU A 136 61.97 30.17 12.43
CA GLU A 136 60.61 30.75 12.49
C GLU A 136 59.78 30.38 11.25
N VAL A 137 60.41 30.29 10.08
CA VAL A 137 59.77 29.91 8.82
C VAL A 137 59.41 28.42 8.81
N ALA A 138 60.26 27.57 9.39
CA ALA A 138 59.97 26.14 9.54
C ALA A 138 58.77 25.87 10.44
N GLU A 139 58.62 26.63 11.54
CA GLU A 139 57.48 26.53 12.46
C GLU A 139 56.18 27.00 11.80
N GLU A 140 56.21 28.10 11.06
CA GLU A 140 55.06 28.60 10.29
C GLU A 140 54.57 27.58 9.23
N ILE A 141 55.49 26.89 8.55
CA ILE A 141 55.17 25.83 7.58
C ILE A 141 54.47 24.63 8.24
N LEU A 142 54.75 24.33 9.51
CA LEU A 142 54.12 23.22 10.23
C LEU A 142 52.80 23.62 10.90
N GLU A 143 52.65 24.87 11.33
CA GLU A 143 51.43 25.36 11.99
C GLU A 143 50.25 25.56 11.03
N VAL A 144 50.51 25.98 9.78
CA VAL A 144 49.44 26.20 8.81
C VAL A 144 48.80 24.85 8.44
N PRO A 145 47.48 24.65 8.65
CA PRO A 145 46.85 23.38 8.33
C PRO A 145 46.87 23.11 6.82
N ALA A 146 47.28 21.90 6.49
CA ALA A 146 47.18 21.30 5.17
C ALA A 146 45.76 21.33 4.60
N PHE A 147 45.57 21.89 3.41
CA PHE A 147 44.33 21.76 2.65
C PHE A 147 44.57 20.96 1.37
N VAL A 148 44.22 19.68 1.40
CA VAL A 148 44.22 18.81 0.23
C VAL A 148 42.77 18.66 -0.28
N PRO A 149 42.44 19.17 -1.49
CA PRO A 149 41.11 18.97 -2.04
C PRO A 149 40.85 17.46 -2.25
N PRO A 150 39.66 16.95 -1.87
CA PRO A 150 39.36 15.54 -1.99
C PRO A 150 39.35 15.09 -3.47
N PRO A 151 40.02 13.98 -3.81
CA PRO A 151 40.02 13.45 -5.17
C PRO A 151 38.65 12.85 -5.52
N VAL A 152 38.05 13.30 -6.62
CA VAL A 152 36.73 12.80 -7.06
C VAL A 152 36.92 11.66 -8.06
N VAL A 153 36.51 10.45 -7.67
CA VAL A 153 36.47 9.30 -8.58
C VAL A 153 35.12 9.28 -9.31
N PRO A 154 35.06 9.21 -10.66
CA PRO A 154 33.80 9.15 -11.39
C PRO A 154 33.07 7.82 -11.15
N SER A 155 31.74 7.83 -11.26
CA SER A 155 30.95 6.59 -11.19
C SER A 155 31.26 5.68 -12.38
N SER A 156 31.57 4.41 -12.11
CA SER A 156 31.85 3.38 -13.11
C SER A 156 30.59 2.73 -13.70
N THR A 157 29.40 2.98 -13.13
CA THR A 157 28.16 2.34 -13.60
C THR A 157 27.57 3.06 -14.81
N PRO A 158 27.31 2.37 -15.94
CA PRO A 158 26.68 2.99 -17.10
C PRO A 158 25.24 3.41 -16.79
N LYS A 159 24.85 4.61 -17.22
CA LYS A 159 23.47 5.10 -17.10
C LYS A 159 22.61 4.50 -18.21
N VAL A 160 21.65 3.66 -17.83
CA VAL A 160 20.63 3.13 -18.75
C VAL A 160 19.37 3.98 -18.63
N SER A 161 18.91 4.55 -19.76
CA SER A 161 17.68 5.34 -19.79
C SER A 161 16.48 4.49 -19.33
N GLY A 162 15.63 5.06 -18.47
CA GLY A 162 14.45 4.38 -17.91
C GLY A 162 14.69 3.60 -16.62
N ILE A 163 15.93 3.41 -16.17
CA ILE A 163 16.24 2.79 -14.87
C ILE A 163 16.54 3.87 -13.84
N SER A 164 15.78 3.89 -12.75
CA SER A 164 16.01 4.77 -11.60
C SER A 164 15.99 3.98 -10.29
N THR A 165 16.74 4.46 -9.31
CA THR A 165 16.74 3.92 -7.95
C THR A 165 15.95 4.84 -7.02
N ARG A 166 15.27 4.25 -6.04
CA ARG A 166 14.62 4.99 -4.95
C ARG A 166 14.86 4.28 -3.63
N THR A 167 14.98 5.06 -2.57
CA THR A 167 15.09 4.53 -1.21
C THR A 167 13.69 4.17 -0.71
N VAL A 168 13.50 2.91 -0.29
CA VAL A 168 12.26 2.43 0.33
C VAL A 168 12.54 2.10 1.79
N TRP A 169 11.95 2.87 2.69
CA TRP A 169 12.02 2.62 4.13
C TRP A 169 11.13 1.46 4.52
N LYS A 170 11.72 0.40 5.08
CA LYS A 170 11.01 -0.78 5.60
C LYS A 170 11.13 -0.79 7.11
N HIS A 171 10.11 -1.31 7.78
CA HIS A 171 10.10 -1.49 9.24
C HIS A 171 9.75 -2.94 9.57
N ARG A 172 10.14 -3.38 10.76
CA ARG A 172 9.72 -4.64 11.37
C ARG A 172 9.32 -4.36 12.80
N ILE A 173 8.18 -4.89 13.22
CA ILE A 173 7.76 -4.83 14.61
C ILE A 173 8.63 -5.81 15.41
N ILE A 174 9.40 -5.27 16.35
CA ILE A 174 10.27 -6.07 17.23
C ILE A 174 9.48 -6.54 18.45
N ASN A 175 8.71 -5.62 19.05
CA ASN A 175 7.81 -5.89 20.16
C ASN A 175 6.52 -5.08 19.98
N ALA A 176 5.38 -5.75 19.95
CA ALA A 176 4.08 -5.12 19.77
C ALA A 176 3.60 -4.37 21.03
N ASP A 177 4.02 -4.78 22.23
CA ASP A 177 3.58 -4.20 23.50
C ASP A 177 4.14 -2.79 23.74
N LEU A 178 5.30 -2.50 23.15
CA LEU A 178 5.91 -1.17 23.17
C LEU A 178 5.36 -0.24 22.08
N LEU A 179 4.48 -0.74 21.20
CA LEU A 179 3.96 0.03 20.08
C LEU A 179 2.95 1.08 20.59
N PRO A 180 3.17 2.38 20.34
CA PRO A 180 2.22 3.42 20.79
C PRO A 180 0.81 3.21 20.23
N ARG A 181 -0.21 3.58 21.01
CA ARG A 181 -1.62 3.36 20.67
C ARG A 181 -2.04 3.96 19.32
N GLN A 182 -1.37 5.02 18.86
CA GLN A 182 -1.61 5.65 17.55
C GLN A 182 -1.32 4.72 16.35
N TYR A 183 -0.51 3.68 16.53
CA TYR A 183 -0.20 2.70 15.49
C TYR A 183 -0.96 1.37 15.68
N LEU A 184 -1.80 1.27 16.72
CA LEU A 184 -2.62 0.09 17.00
C LEU A 184 -4.06 0.31 16.53
N MET A 185 -4.60 -0.65 15.80
CA MET A 185 -6.00 -0.66 15.39
C MET A 185 -6.81 -1.66 16.22
N PRO A 186 -7.99 -1.29 16.76
CA PRO A 186 -8.89 -2.24 17.41
C PRO A 186 -9.36 -3.35 16.45
N ASP A 187 -9.52 -4.57 16.98
CA ASP A 187 -10.11 -5.68 16.22
C ASP A 187 -11.64 -5.59 16.27
N GLU A 188 -12.23 -4.95 15.26
CA GLU A 188 -13.68 -4.79 15.13
C GLU A 188 -14.43 -6.12 15.00
N LYS A 189 -13.80 -7.15 14.41
CA LYS A 189 -14.44 -8.46 14.24
C LYS A 189 -14.56 -9.18 15.58
N ALA A 190 -13.51 -9.14 16.39
CA ALA A 190 -13.54 -9.69 17.75
C ALA A 190 -14.55 -8.95 18.63
N LEU A 191 -14.60 -7.61 18.54
CA LEU A 191 -15.61 -6.80 19.25
C LEU A 191 -17.04 -7.16 18.84
N ALA A 192 -17.31 -7.26 17.53
CA ALA A 192 -18.63 -7.65 17.04
C ALA A 192 -19.03 -9.07 17.48
N ALA A 193 -18.08 -10.02 17.49
CA ALA A 193 -18.33 -11.37 17.99
C ALA A 193 -18.66 -11.37 19.49
N HIS A 194 -17.93 -10.58 20.28
CA HIS A 194 -18.17 -10.43 21.71
C HIS A 194 -19.56 -9.83 22.00
N GLY A 195 -19.94 -8.77 21.27
CA GLY A 195 -21.26 -8.15 21.36
C GLY A 195 -22.40 -9.09 20.99
N ARG A 196 -22.26 -9.88 19.93
CA ARG A 196 -23.28 -10.89 19.54
C ARG A 196 -23.44 -11.99 20.58
N ALA A 197 -22.34 -12.41 21.24
CA ALA A 197 -22.37 -13.50 22.20
C ALA A 197 -22.97 -13.09 23.56
N LEU A 198 -22.68 -11.88 24.03
CA LEU A 198 -23.06 -11.43 25.37
C LEU A 198 -24.20 -10.39 25.39
N GLY A 199 -24.51 -9.77 24.25
CA GLY A 199 -25.54 -8.73 24.14
C GLY A 199 -25.30 -7.59 25.14
N SER A 200 -26.32 -7.26 25.92
CA SER A 200 -26.28 -6.21 26.96
C SER A 200 -25.30 -6.48 28.11
N ARG A 201 -24.75 -7.69 28.21
CA ARG A 201 -23.72 -8.05 29.20
C ARG A 201 -22.30 -7.85 28.69
N ALA A 202 -22.09 -7.55 27.40
CA ALA A 202 -20.78 -7.30 26.82
C ALA A 202 -20.17 -6.05 27.48
N LYS A 203 -18.95 -6.19 28.03
CA LYS A 203 -18.24 -5.10 28.70
C LYS A 203 -16.81 -5.05 28.21
N VAL A 204 -16.51 -4.02 27.41
CA VAL A 204 -15.16 -3.68 26.98
C VAL A 204 -14.97 -2.18 27.23
N PRO A 205 -14.00 -1.76 28.05
CA PRO A 205 -13.74 -0.34 28.28
C PRO A 205 -13.52 0.41 26.96
N GLY A 206 -14.26 1.51 26.76
CA GLY A 206 -14.19 2.32 25.54
C GLY A 206 -15.04 1.82 24.36
N VAL A 207 -15.87 0.77 24.54
CA VAL A 207 -16.80 0.27 23.52
C VAL A 207 -18.21 0.20 24.11
N GLU A 208 -19.17 0.83 23.45
CA GLU A 208 -20.59 0.73 23.78
C GLU A 208 -21.27 -0.32 22.90
N PHE A 209 -21.99 -1.25 23.52
CA PHE A 209 -22.80 -2.24 22.82
C PHE A 209 -24.28 -1.88 22.98
N TYR A 210 -24.97 -1.61 21.87
CA TYR A 210 -26.39 -1.24 21.87
C TYR A 210 -27.22 -2.19 20.99
N PRO A 211 -28.45 -2.54 21.40
CA PRO A 211 -29.37 -3.30 20.56
C PRO A 211 -30.10 -2.36 19.59
N GLU A 212 -30.11 -2.72 18.31
CA GLU A 212 -30.92 -2.08 17.28
C GLU A 212 -31.95 -3.09 16.77
N GLN A 213 -33.24 -2.73 16.80
CA GLN A 213 -34.28 -3.60 16.26
C GLN A 213 -34.35 -3.42 14.75
N VAL A 214 -34.16 -4.53 14.03
CA VAL A 214 -34.24 -4.56 12.57
C VAL A 214 -35.37 -5.49 12.16
N VAL A 215 -36.29 -5.02 11.32
CA VAL A 215 -37.37 -5.85 10.77
C VAL A 215 -36.79 -6.78 9.71
N ALA A 216 -36.92 -8.08 9.93
CA ALA A 216 -36.64 -9.10 8.93
C ALA A 216 -37.94 -9.59 8.30
N ALA A 217 -37.96 -9.74 6.98
CA ALA A 217 -39.08 -10.28 6.23
C ALA A 217 -38.62 -11.40 5.30
N GLY A 218 -39.45 -12.43 5.11
CA GLY A 218 -39.19 -13.51 4.17
C GLY A 218 -40.25 -14.60 4.27
N ARG A 219 -40.75 -15.06 3.12
CA ARG A 219 -41.50 -16.31 3.03
C ARG A 219 -40.50 -17.47 3.08
N ARG A 220 -40.81 -18.48 3.92
CA ARG A 220 -40.06 -19.76 3.96
C ARG A 220 -40.11 -20.46 2.62
#